data_AF-A0A962YBV7-F1
#
_entry.id   AF-A0A962YBV7-F1
#
_cell.length_a   1.000
_cell.length_b   1.000
_cell.length_c   1.000
_cell.angle_alpha   90.00
_cell.angle_beta   90.00
_cell.angle_gamma   90.00
#
_symmetry.space_group_name_H-M   'P 1'
#
loop_
_entity.id
_entity.type
_entity.pdbx_description
1 polymer ?
#
loop_
_entity_poly.entity_id
_entity_poly.type
_entity_poly.pdbx_seq_one_letter_code
_entity_poly.pdbx_strand_id
1 'polypeptide(L)'
;MTAAQMNPELATWLRELDDEFLTAWANRGLLRRGRKLAESLPATPAATTCTIGPDECTATLDGHQQALQLPGGFEQLSCSCPAASACHHLIAFLLYLQKQAASAVNDPAETETGPPPWLSDDLAALEKQLGKSYYKRAQQLLLQAPEIELDDTAGALLAKVTDSEQYSVRIPRSLGIRAATCSCKAERCVHKALAVLAARQQAGLYDPLADLNEALSSAQYDVVEQLQDWLRELVGQGSAGLSRALLERGEALVTVAKQADFPLLASLLSGLLERLNDELAGRSFLQMEQLRSRLAPLWGRLKALRQTPLPQSLQALVGTHKRHYRLVQELELLVIGAEAWQSAAGFCGLSLHCYAPASGEW
;
A
#
# COMPACT_ATOMS: atom_id res chain seq x y z
N MET A 1 -6.90 -21.41 -43.53
CA MET A 1 -6.28 -20.21 -42.95
C MET A 1 -5.68 -20.64 -41.62
N THR A 2 -4.36 -20.53 -41.54
CA THR A 2 -3.46 -21.15 -40.57
C THR A 2 -3.67 -20.64 -39.15
N ALA A 3 -3.49 -21.52 -38.16
CA ALA A 3 -3.52 -21.22 -36.74
C ALA A 3 -2.70 -19.94 -36.46
N ALA A 4 -3.37 -18.89 -36.00
CA ALA A 4 -2.70 -17.67 -35.61
C ALA A 4 -1.72 -17.98 -34.48
N GLN A 5 -0.48 -17.52 -34.61
CA GLN A 5 0.56 -17.69 -33.60
C GLN A 5 0.16 -16.87 -32.37
N MET A 6 -0.50 -17.54 -31.42
CA MET A 6 -0.83 -16.97 -30.13
C MET A 6 0.46 -16.54 -29.43
N ASN A 7 0.43 -15.35 -28.82
CA ASN A 7 1.56 -14.83 -28.06
C ASN A 7 2.02 -15.87 -27.00
N PRO A 8 3.32 -16.19 -26.91
CA PRO A 8 3.84 -17.23 -26.01
C PRO A 8 3.64 -16.93 -24.51
N GLU A 9 3.69 -15.65 -24.10
CA GLU A 9 3.40 -15.26 -22.71
C GLU A 9 1.93 -15.49 -22.38
N LEU A 10 1.02 -15.15 -23.32
CA LEU A 10 -0.41 -15.43 -23.21
C LEU A 10 -0.67 -16.95 -23.11
N ALA A 11 -0.04 -17.75 -23.97
CA ALA A 11 -0.19 -19.21 -23.94
C ALA A 11 0.31 -19.83 -22.63
N THR A 12 1.34 -19.23 -22.00
CA THR A 12 1.85 -19.65 -20.69
C THR A 12 0.90 -19.26 -19.57
N TRP A 13 0.43 -18.01 -19.57
CA TRP A 13 -0.57 -17.53 -18.61
C TRP A 13 -1.84 -18.37 -18.64
N LEU A 14 -2.38 -18.65 -19.83
CA LEU A 14 -3.58 -19.47 -19.97
C LEU A 14 -3.41 -20.88 -19.39
N ARG A 15 -2.20 -21.45 -19.41
CA ARG A 15 -1.91 -22.76 -18.79
C ARG A 15 -1.84 -22.68 -17.26
N GLU A 16 -1.45 -21.53 -16.71
CA GLU A 16 -1.41 -21.28 -15.26
C GLU A 16 -2.80 -21.01 -14.65
N LEU A 17 -3.81 -20.71 -15.49
CA LEU A 17 -5.19 -20.47 -15.05
C LEU A 17 -5.95 -21.77 -14.71
N ASP A 18 -5.72 -22.28 -13.50
CA ASP A 18 -6.47 -23.39 -12.93
C ASP A 18 -7.86 -22.96 -12.39
N ASP A 19 -8.62 -23.96 -11.92
CA ASP A 19 -9.95 -23.78 -11.32
C ASP A 19 -9.93 -22.82 -10.13
N GLU A 20 -8.87 -22.83 -9.34
CA GLU A 20 -8.72 -21.98 -8.17
C GLU A 20 -8.49 -20.52 -8.60
N PHE A 21 -7.63 -20.28 -9.59
CA PHE A 21 -7.39 -18.97 -10.19
C PHE A 21 -8.68 -18.36 -10.72
N LEU A 22 -9.44 -19.11 -11.51
CA LEU A 22 -10.69 -18.62 -12.10
C LEU A 22 -11.77 -18.40 -11.04
N THR A 23 -11.78 -19.22 -9.98
CA THR A 23 -12.70 -19.03 -8.84
C THR A 23 -12.30 -17.81 -7.99
N ALA A 24 -11.00 -17.59 -7.79
CA ALA A 24 -10.44 -16.46 -7.06
C ALA A 24 -10.64 -15.14 -7.81
N TRP A 25 -10.58 -15.14 -9.14
CA TRP A 25 -10.91 -13.97 -9.95
C TRP A 25 -12.42 -13.70 -9.99
N ALA A 26 -13.23 -14.71 -10.35
CA ALA A 26 -14.67 -14.58 -10.50
C ALA A 26 -15.41 -15.13 -9.26
N ASN A 27 -16.10 -16.25 -9.42
CA ASN A 27 -16.64 -17.08 -8.34
C ASN A 27 -17.04 -18.46 -8.89
N ARG A 28 -17.29 -19.43 -8.01
CA ARG A 28 -17.61 -20.81 -8.39
C ARG A 28 -18.86 -20.93 -9.28
N GLY A 29 -19.85 -20.07 -9.07
CA GLY A 29 -21.10 -20.07 -9.85
C GLY A 29 -20.92 -19.55 -11.28
N LEU A 30 -20.07 -18.53 -11.47
CA LEU A 30 -19.67 -18.05 -12.79
C LEU A 30 -18.81 -19.08 -13.51
N LEU A 31 -17.86 -19.71 -12.81
CA LEU A 31 -17.00 -20.74 -13.40
C LEU A 31 -17.81 -21.92 -13.94
N ARG A 32 -18.77 -22.42 -13.16
CA ARG A 32 -19.67 -23.49 -13.62
C ARG A 32 -20.47 -23.11 -14.87
N ARG A 33 -21.00 -21.88 -14.92
CA ARG A 33 -21.75 -21.38 -16.09
C ARG A 33 -20.85 -21.17 -17.31
N GLY A 34 -19.64 -20.65 -17.09
CA GLY A 34 -18.65 -20.43 -18.15
C GLY A 34 -18.17 -21.75 -18.76
N ARG A 35 -17.97 -22.80 -17.96
CA ARG A 35 -17.66 -24.14 -18.49
C ARG A 35 -18.74 -24.70 -19.40
N LYS A 36 -19.99 -24.64 -18.94
CA LYS A 36 -21.13 -25.12 -19.73
C LYS A 36 -21.21 -24.40 -21.08
N LEU A 37 -20.93 -23.10 -21.09
CA LEU A 37 -20.85 -22.34 -22.34
C LEU A 37 -19.65 -22.76 -23.20
N ALA A 38 -18.46 -22.91 -22.61
CA ALA A 38 -17.23 -23.33 -23.31
C ALA A 38 -17.27 -24.76 -23.87
N GLU A 39 -18.10 -25.64 -23.30
CA GLU A 39 -18.36 -26.99 -23.83
C GLU A 39 -19.21 -26.97 -25.10
N SER A 40 -20.06 -25.95 -25.27
CA SER A 40 -20.90 -25.79 -26.46
C SER A 40 -20.15 -25.15 -27.66
N LEU A 41 -18.91 -24.68 -27.44
CA LEU A 41 -18.12 -24.02 -28.47
C LEU A 41 -17.41 -25.03 -29.39
N PRO A 42 -17.31 -24.73 -30.70
CA PRO A 42 -16.62 -25.60 -31.66
C PRO A 42 -15.12 -25.70 -31.36
N ALA A 43 -14.56 -26.90 -31.48
CA ALA A 43 -13.15 -27.18 -31.16
C ALA A 43 -12.17 -26.32 -31.98
N THR A 44 -12.40 -26.18 -33.28
CA THR A 44 -11.60 -25.31 -34.15
C THR A 44 -12.14 -23.88 -34.15
N PRO A 45 -11.27 -22.85 -34.04
CA PRO A 45 -11.69 -21.47 -34.10
C PRO A 45 -12.12 -21.13 -35.52
N ALA A 46 -13.43 -20.93 -35.71
CA ALA A 46 -13.93 -20.24 -36.89
C ALA A 46 -13.74 -18.74 -36.68
N ALA A 47 -13.37 -17.99 -37.73
CA ALA A 47 -13.24 -16.53 -37.67
C ALA A 47 -14.54 -15.84 -37.19
N THR A 48 -15.69 -16.49 -37.38
CA THR A 48 -17.00 -16.05 -36.90
C THR A 48 -17.19 -16.18 -35.38
N THR A 49 -16.38 -16.99 -34.71
CA THR A 49 -16.51 -17.32 -33.28
C THR A 49 -15.36 -16.73 -32.46
N CYS A 50 -14.12 -16.83 -32.94
CA CYS A 50 -12.95 -16.33 -32.24
C CYS A 50 -11.82 -15.99 -33.20
N THR A 51 -11.20 -14.83 -32.99
CA THR A 51 -9.98 -14.40 -33.67
C THR A 51 -8.87 -14.28 -32.63
N ILE A 52 -7.77 -14.98 -32.85
CA ILE A 52 -6.57 -14.90 -32.01
C ILE A 52 -5.54 -14.12 -32.82
N GLY A 53 -5.10 -12.96 -32.32
CA GLY A 53 -4.11 -12.11 -32.95
C GLY A 53 -2.86 -11.92 -32.07
N PRO A 54 -1.82 -11.29 -32.61
CA PRO A 54 -0.58 -10.99 -31.88
C PRO A 54 -0.74 -9.87 -30.84
N ASP A 55 -1.76 -9.00 -30.98
CA ASP A 55 -2.01 -7.85 -30.10
C ASP A 55 -3.35 -7.94 -29.35
N GLU A 56 -4.30 -8.70 -29.87
CA GLU A 56 -5.64 -8.86 -29.29
C GLU A 56 -6.23 -10.23 -29.62
N CYS A 57 -6.99 -10.80 -28.68
CA CYS A 57 -7.89 -11.91 -28.95
C CYS A 57 -9.34 -11.44 -28.81
N THR A 58 -10.20 -11.79 -29.76
CA THR A 58 -11.64 -11.46 -29.71
C THR A 58 -12.50 -12.70 -29.91
N ALA A 59 -13.71 -12.69 -29.35
CA ALA A 59 -14.71 -13.71 -29.56
C ALA A 59 -16.13 -13.12 -29.54
N THR A 60 -17.07 -13.82 -30.15
CA THR A 60 -18.50 -13.54 -29.99
C THR A 60 -19.16 -14.77 -29.38
N LEU A 61 -19.45 -14.72 -28.09
CA LEU A 61 -20.03 -15.81 -27.31
C LEU A 61 -21.38 -15.37 -26.76
N ASP A 62 -22.42 -16.18 -26.99
CA ASP A 62 -23.78 -15.97 -26.46
C ASP A 62 -24.35 -14.56 -26.79
N GLY A 63 -24.07 -14.06 -28.01
CA GLY A 63 -24.51 -12.75 -28.47
C GLY A 63 -23.72 -11.55 -27.91
N HIS A 64 -22.71 -11.78 -27.09
CA HIS A 64 -21.83 -10.75 -26.56
C HIS A 64 -20.43 -10.84 -27.17
N GLN A 65 -19.74 -9.71 -27.30
CA GLN A 65 -18.37 -9.62 -27.76
C GLN A 65 -17.42 -9.62 -26.58
N GLN A 66 -16.42 -10.49 -26.60
CA GLN A 66 -15.33 -10.54 -25.63
C GLN A 66 -14.02 -10.14 -26.31
N ALA A 67 -13.19 -9.41 -25.58
CA ALA A 67 -11.86 -9.03 -26.03
C ALA A 67 -10.84 -9.17 -24.90
N LEU A 68 -9.62 -9.54 -25.28
CA LEU A 68 -8.43 -9.57 -24.43
C LEU A 68 -7.32 -8.81 -25.16
N GLN A 69 -6.92 -7.67 -24.61
CA GLN A 69 -5.80 -6.89 -25.12
C GLN A 69 -4.47 -7.44 -24.58
N LEU A 70 -3.44 -7.51 -25.42
CA LEU A 70 -2.11 -7.95 -25.00
C LEU A 70 -1.32 -6.80 -24.34
N PRO A 71 -0.43 -7.09 -23.37
CA PRO A 71 0.17 -8.40 -23.03
C PRO A 71 -0.71 -9.32 -22.17
N GLY A 72 -1.96 -8.96 -21.88
CA GLY A 72 -2.94 -9.83 -21.23
C GLY A 72 -3.15 -9.51 -19.75
N GLY A 73 -3.76 -10.45 -19.03
CA GLY A 73 -4.16 -10.29 -17.64
C GLY A 73 -5.63 -9.88 -17.49
N PHE A 74 -6.14 -9.97 -16.27
CA PHE A 74 -7.57 -9.80 -16.01
C PHE A 74 -8.07 -8.37 -16.27
N GLU A 75 -7.22 -7.36 -16.08
CA GLU A 75 -7.57 -5.94 -16.34
C GLU A 75 -7.78 -5.65 -17.84
N GLN A 76 -7.23 -6.50 -18.72
CA GLN A 76 -7.33 -6.34 -20.18
C GLN A 76 -8.50 -7.11 -20.80
N LEU A 77 -9.30 -7.78 -19.97
CA LEU A 77 -10.51 -8.48 -20.40
C LEU A 77 -11.69 -7.53 -20.44
N SER A 78 -12.45 -7.58 -21.52
CA SER A 78 -13.71 -6.85 -21.65
C SER A 78 -14.77 -7.73 -22.29
N CYS A 79 -16.03 -7.49 -21.89
CA CYS A 79 -17.18 -8.17 -22.45
C CYS A 79 -18.32 -7.16 -22.63
N SER A 80 -19.03 -7.21 -23.76
CA SER A 80 -20.16 -6.32 -24.05
C SER A 80 -21.45 -6.66 -23.27
N CYS A 81 -21.35 -7.46 -22.22
CA CYS A 81 -22.49 -7.81 -21.37
C CYS A 81 -22.68 -6.78 -20.25
N PRO A 82 -23.84 -6.73 -19.57
CA PRO A 82 -24.09 -5.75 -18.49
C PRO A 82 -23.27 -5.93 -17.21
N ALA A 83 -22.44 -6.98 -17.11
CA ALA A 83 -21.63 -7.23 -15.93
C ALA A 83 -20.49 -6.22 -15.83
N ALA A 84 -20.30 -5.62 -14.64
CA ALA A 84 -19.27 -4.60 -14.41
C ALA A 84 -17.84 -5.17 -14.30
N SER A 85 -17.68 -6.48 -14.12
CA SER A 85 -16.38 -7.13 -13.96
C SER A 85 -16.41 -8.55 -14.56
N ALA A 86 -16.00 -9.58 -13.81
CA ALA A 86 -16.00 -10.95 -14.28
C ALA A 86 -17.42 -11.44 -14.59
N CYS A 87 -17.59 -12.06 -15.76
CA CYS A 87 -18.83 -12.70 -16.18
C CYS A 87 -18.56 -14.12 -16.68
N HIS A 88 -19.62 -14.91 -16.83
CA HIS A 88 -19.47 -16.29 -17.31
C HIS A 88 -19.03 -16.35 -18.77
N HIS A 89 -19.30 -15.31 -19.58
CA HIS A 89 -18.81 -15.20 -20.96
C HIS A 89 -17.30 -15.02 -21.02
N LEU A 90 -16.72 -14.17 -20.16
CA LEU A 90 -15.27 -14.01 -20.07
C LEU A 90 -14.57 -15.29 -19.59
N ILE A 91 -15.17 -16.03 -18.64
CA ILE A 91 -14.64 -17.33 -18.24
C ILE A 91 -14.69 -18.31 -19.40
N ALA A 92 -15.81 -18.38 -20.11
CA ALA A 92 -15.93 -19.24 -21.28
C ALA A 92 -14.90 -18.89 -22.35
N PHE A 93 -14.64 -17.59 -22.56
CA PHE A 93 -13.61 -17.08 -23.46
C PHE A 93 -12.20 -17.50 -23.04
N LEU A 94 -11.83 -17.33 -21.76
CA LEU A 94 -10.52 -17.77 -21.24
C LEU A 94 -10.34 -19.29 -21.38
N LEU A 95 -11.36 -20.08 -21.03
CA LEU A 95 -11.33 -21.55 -21.19
C LEU A 95 -11.22 -21.96 -22.66
N TYR A 96 -11.85 -21.20 -23.56
CA TYR A 96 -11.74 -21.43 -24.99
C TYR A 96 -10.32 -21.16 -25.49
N LEU A 97 -9.73 -20.02 -25.14
CA LEU A 97 -8.35 -19.68 -25.47
C LEU A 97 -7.36 -20.71 -24.88
N GLN A 98 -7.59 -21.19 -23.66
CA GLN A 98 -6.78 -22.23 -23.03
C GLN A 98 -6.77 -23.54 -23.83
N LYS A 99 -7.93 -23.97 -24.37
CA LYS A 99 -7.99 -25.14 -25.27
C LYS A 99 -7.20 -24.93 -26.56
N GLN A 100 -7.22 -23.72 -27.12
CA GLN A 100 -6.43 -23.38 -28.30
C GLN A 100 -4.93 -23.34 -28.00
N ALA A 101 -4.53 -22.89 -26.80
CA ALA A 101 -3.14 -22.93 -26.33
C ALA A 101 -2.59 -24.35 -26.27
N ALA A 102 -3.39 -25.27 -25.71
CA ALA A 102 -3.01 -26.67 -25.61
C ALA A 102 -2.93 -27.36 -26.98
N SER A 103 -3.72 -26.92 -27.95
CA SER A 103 -3.75 -27.50 -29.30
C SER A 103 -2.65 -26.96 -30.23
N ALA A 104 -2.05 -25.81 -29.90
CA ALA A 104 -1.05 -25.13 -30.72
C ALA A 104 0.41 -25.54 -30.40
N VAL A 105 0.67 -26.28 -29.32
CA VAL A 105 2.02 -26.61 -28.85
C VAL A 105 2.20 -28.13 -28.70
N ASN A 106 2.93 -28.73 -29.64
CA ASN A 106 3.68 -29.97 -29.41
C ASN A 106 5.07 -29.56 -28.92
N ASP A 107 5.55 -30.19 -27.85
CA ASP A 107 6.77 -29.93 -27.06
C ASP A 107 6.73 -28.83 -25.99
N PRO A 108 7.04 -29.17 -24.72
CA PRO A 108 7.28 -28.20 -23.68
C PRO A 108 8.63 -27.53 -23.96
N ALA A 109 8.62 -26.36 -24.60
CA ALA A 109 9.76 -25.48 -24.50
C ALA A 109 9.87 -25.06 -23.02
N GLU A 110 10.84 -25.63 -22.33
CA GLU A 110 11.41 -25.06 -21.11
C GLU A 110 11.95 -23.68 -21.48
N THR A 111 11.09 -22.67 -21.43
CA THR A 111 11.54 -21.29 -21.50
C THR A 111 12.26 -21.04 -20.17
N GLU A 112 13.59 -21.04 -20.22
CA GLU A 112 14.44 -20.54 -19.15
C GLU A 112 13.92 -19.16 -18.75
N THR A 113 13.22 -19.10 -17.63
CA THR A 113 12.58 -17.88 -17.14
C THR A 113 13.63 -17.13 -16.34
N GLY A 114 13.82 -15.85 -16.67
CA GLY A 114 14.51 -14.92 -15.80
C GLY A 114 13.89 -14.86 -14.40
N PRO A 115 14.40 -14.00 -13.51
CA PRO A 115 13.85 -13.88 -12.17
C PRO A 115 12.32 -13.66 -12.23
N PRO A 116 11.54 -14.31 -11.35
CA PRO A 116 10.09 -14.19 -11.38
C PRO A 116 9.66 -12.71 -11.36
N PRO A 117 8.54 -12.34 -12.00
CA PRO A 117 8.16 -10.93 -12.17
C PRO A 117 8.05 -10.13 -10.87
N TRP A 118 7.68 -10.77 -9.76
CA TRP A 118 7.59 -10.14 -8.43
C TRP A 118 8.96 -9.86 -7.78
N LEU A 119 10.05 -10.42 -8.31
CA LEU A 119 11.43 -10.17 -7.87
C LEU A 119 12.18 -9.19 -8.79
N SER A 120 11.50 -8.50 -9.71
CA SER A 120 12.11 -7.51 -10.61
C SER A 120 12.92 -6.42 -9.87
N ASP A 121 14.07 -6.02 -10.39
CA ASP A 121 14.87 -4.93 -9.81
C ASP A 121 14.26 -3.53 -10.03
N ASP A 122 13.30 -3.39 -10.95
CA ASP A 122 12.59 -2.13 -11.20
C ASP A 122 11.50 -1.88 -10.15
N LEU A 123 11.92 -1.31 -9.01
CA LEU A 123 11.04 -0.95 -7.90
C LEU A 123 9.96 0.06 -8.30
N ALA A 124 10.28 1.00 -9.20
CA ALA A 124 9.32 2.03 -9.63
C ALA A 124 8.18 1.42 -10.45
N ALA A 125 8.49 0.44 -11.31
CA ALA A 125 7.48 -0.32 -12.04
C ALA A 125 6.63 -1.20 -11.10
N LEU A 126 7.25 -1.83 -10.10
CA LEU A 126 6.53 -2.62 -9.09
C LEU A 126 5.57 -1.74 -8.28
N GLU A 127 6.02 -0.60 -7.77
CA GLU A 127 5.21 0.36 -7.02
C GLU A 127 4.03 0.85 -7.87
N LYS A 128 4.26 1.13 -9.17
CA LYS A 128 3.21 1.57 -10.09
C LYS A 128 2.14 0.49 -10.32
N GLN A 129 2.54 -0.77 -10.47
CA GLN A 129 1.61 -1.89 -10.68
C GLN A 129 0.79 -2.19 -9.41
N LEU A 130 1.43 -2.17 -8.24
CA LEU A 130 0.77 -2.42 -6.95
C LEU A 130 -0.07 -1.22 -6.47
N GLY A 131 0.32 -0.01 -6.87
CA GLY A 131 -0.26 1.25 -6.42
C GLY A 131 0.45 1.80 -5.19
N LYS A 132 0.94 3.04 -5.29
CA LYS A 132 1.72 3.76 -4.26
C LYS A 132 1.15 3.67 -2.83
N SER A 133 -0.15 3.91 -2.66
CA SER A 133 -0.79 3.86 -1.35
C SER A 133 -0.80 2.45 -0.75
N TYR A 134 -1.04 1.41 -1.56
CA TYR A 134 -1.03 0.02 -1.11
C TYR A 134 0.39 -0.48 -0.85
N TYR A 135 1.34 -0.08 -1.68
CA TYR A 135 2.76 -0.37 -1.49
C TYR A 135 3.26 0.18 -0.15
N LYS A 136 3.06 1.49 0.10
CA LYS A 136 3.44 2.11 1.38
C LYS A 136 2.77 1.45 2.58
N ARG A 137 1.48 1.12 2.47
CA ARG A 137 0.77 0.42 3.55
C ARG A 137 1.33 -0.99 3.79
N ALA A 138 1.72 -1.71 2.74
CA ALA A 138 2.34 -3.03 2.87
C ALA A 138 3.73 -2.96 3.51
N GLN A 139 4.54 -1.94 3.18
CA GLN A 139 5.82 -1.70 3.86
C GLN A 139 5.63 -1.48 5.37
N GLN A 140 4.65 -0.66 5.76
CA GLN A 140 4.32 -0.44 7.17
C GLN A 140 3.87 -1.73 7.87
N LEU A 141 3.04 -2.52 7.19
CA LEU A 141 2.53 -3.77 7.74
C LEU A 141 3.66 -4.78 7.93
N LEU A 142 4.61 -4.92 6.99
CA LEU A 142 5.74 -5.85 7.15
C LEU A 142 6.58 -5.59 8.40
N LEU A 143 6.64 -4.35 8.89
CA LEU A 143 7.32 -4.02 10.15
C LEU A 143 6.62 -4.59 11.38
N GLN A 144 5.30 -4.79 11.28
CA GLN A 144 4.50 -5.41 12.32
C GLN A 144 4.67 -6.95 12.32
N ALA A 145 5.53 -7.47 11.43
CA ALA A 145 5.82 -8.90 11.25
C ALA A 145 4.53 -9.75 11.11
N PRO A 146 3.70 -9.46 10.09
CA PRO A 146 2.47 -10.21 9.85
C PRO A 146 2.81 -11.65 9.48
N GLU A 147 1.92 -12.57 9.83
CA GLU A 147 2.07 -13.97 9.44
C GLU A 147 1.78 -14.11 7.94
N ILE A 148 2.84 -14.33 7.15
CA ILE A 148 2.77 -14.52 5.72
C ILE A 148 3.43 -15.85 5.36
N GLU A 149 2.64 -16.78 4.85
CA GLU A 149 3.15 -18.02 4.26
C GLU A 149 3.31 -17.82 2.75
N LEU A 150 4.52 -18.07 2.23
CA LEU A 150 4.83 -18.03 0.80
C LEU A 150 5.17 -19.43 0.30
N ASP A 151 4.57 -19.80 -0.82
CA ASP A 151 4.87 -21.03 -1.56
C ASP A 151 5.09 -20.66 -3.03
N ASP A 152 6.34 -20.81 -3.49
CA ASP A 152 6.75 -20.52 -4.85
C ASP A 152 6.70 -21.81 -5.68
N THR A 153 5.66 -21.92 -6.51
CA THR A 153 5.46 -23.07 -7.40
C THR A 153 6.00 -22.76 -8.79
N ALA A 154 6.15 -23.81 -9.63
CA ALA A 154 6.65 -23.67 -10.99
C ALA A 154 5.85 -22.67 -11.86
N GLY A 155 4.55 -22.45 -11.56
CA GLY A 155 3.67 -21.56 -12.34
C GLY A 155 3.17 -20.31 -11.61
N ALA A 156 3.30 -20.22 -10.28
CA ALA A 156 2.77 -19.09 -9.53
C ALA A 156 3.39 -18.95 -8.13
N LEU A 157 3.43 -17.72 -7.62
CA LEU A 157 3.58 -17.45 -6.20
C LEU A 157 2.21 -17.56 -5.52
N LEU A 158 2.12 -18.43 -4.52
CA LEU A 158 1.00 -18.54 -3.60
C LEU A 158 1.38 -17.84 -2.30
N ALA A 159 0.55 -16.92 -1.84
CA ALA A 159 0.75 -16.27 -0.55
C ALA A 159 -0.53 -16.36 0.28
N LYS A 160 -0.39 -16.74 1.54
CA LYS A 160 -1.44 -16.58 2.56
C LYS A 160 -1.00 -15.47 3.49
N VAL A 161 -1.79 -14.40 3.53
CA VAL A 161 -1.52 -13.22 4.34
C VAL A 161 -2.55 -13.16 5.45
N THR A 162 -2.11 -13.23 6.69
CA THR A 162 -2.96 -13.05 7.87
C THR A 162 -2.79 -11.61 8.37
N ASP A 163 -3.84 -10.81 8.19
CA ASP A 163 -3.98 -9.48 8.81
C ASP A 163 -5.08 -9.59 9.88
N SER A 164 -6.29 -9.05 9.62
CA SER A 164 -7.48 -9.31 10.46
C SER A 164 -8.18 -10.64 10.15
N GLU A 165 -8.05 -11.08 8.90
CA GLU A 165 -8.56 -12.34 8.37
C GLU A 165 -7.49 -12.95 7.45
N GLN A 166 -7.65 -14.21 7.08
CA GLN A 166 -6.72 -14.87 6.17
C GLN A 166 -7.10 -14.59 4.71
N TYR A 167 -6.19 -13.95 3.97
CA TYR A 167 -6.33 -13.68 2.55
C TYR A 167 -5.38 -14.55 1.72
N SER A 168 -5.89 -15.13 0.63
CA SER A 168 -5.06 -15.86 -0.33
C SER A 168 -4.78 -14.99 -1.55
N VAL A 169 -3.50 -14.88 -1.91
CA VAL A 169 -3.00 -14.16 -3.07
C VAL A 169 -2.32 -15.14 -3.99
N ARG A 170 -2.56 -14.99 -5.30
CA ARG A 170 -1.96 -15.82 -6.34
C ARG A 170 -1.39 -14.95 -7.43
N ILE A 171 -0.09 -15.08 -7.72
CA ILE A 171 0.60 -14.28 -8.75
C ILE A 171 1.18 -15.24 -9.80
N PRO A 172 0.66 -15.24 -11.04
CA PRO A 172 1.18 -16.10 -12.10
C PRO A 172 2.59 -15.68 -12.52
N ARG A 173 3.45 -16.66 -12.84
CA ARG A 173 4.85 -16.42 -13.18
C ARG A 173 5.01 -15.79 -14.56
N SER A 174 4.08 -16.04 -15.48
CA SER A 174 4.06 -15.43 -16.81
C SER A 174 3.81 -13.91 -16.80
N LEU A 175 2.62 -13.47 -16.36
CA LEU A 175 2.19 -12.06 -16.42
C LEU A 175 2.39 -11.29 -15.10
N GLY A 176 2.86 -11.96 -14.05
CA GLY A 176 3.16 -11.35 -12.77
C GLY A 176 1.95 -10.66 -12.13
N ILE A 177 2.21 -9.47 -11.58
CA ILE A 177 1.24 -8.70 -10.77
C ILE A 177 -0.02 -8.33 -11.58
N ARG A 178 0.10 -8.18 -12.91
CA ARG A 178 -1.01 -7.80 -13.80
C ARG A 178 -2.13 -8.82 -13.86
N ALA A 179 -1.80 -10.08 -13.60
CA ALA A 179 -2.75 -11.18 -13.52
C ALA A 179 -2.88 -11.76 -12.10
N ALA A 180 -2.41 -11.02 -11.09
CA ALA A 180 -2.52 -11.44 -9.71
C ALA A 180 -3.98 -11.43 -9.24
N THR A 181 -4.37 -12.45 -8.48
CA THR A 181 -5.68 -12.55 -7.82
C THR A 181 -5.53 -12.50 -6.32
N CYS A 182 -6.57 -12.03 -5.64
CA CYS A 182 -6.64 -12.01 -4.18
C CYS A 182 -8.06 -12.37 -3.75
N SER A 183 -8.21 -13.14 -2.68
CA SER A 183 -9.52 -13.51 -2.13
C SER A 183 -10.38 -12.31 -1.74
N CYS A 184 -9.77 -11.14 -1.46
CA CYS A 184 -10.46 -9.88 -1.21
C CYS A 184 -11.12 -9.25 -2.47
N LYS A 185 -10.96 -9.86 -3.66
CA LYS A 185 -11.58 -9.47 -4.95
C LYS A 185 -11.23 -8.10 -5.51
N ALA A 186 -10.41 -7.31 -4.83
CA ALA A 186 -9.94 -6.02 -5.32
C ALA A 186 -8.86 -6.19 -6.40
N GLU A 187 -8.90 -5.31 -7.41
CA GLU A 187 -7.90 -5.22 -8.48
C GLU A 187 -6.52 -4.89 -7.91
N ARG A 188 -6.45 -3.88 -7.03
CA ARG A 188 -5.25 -3.53 -6.26
C ARG A 188 -5.59 -3.53 -4.78
N CYS A 189 -4.76 -4.18 -3.98
CA CYS A 189 -4.95 -4.27 -2.54
C CYS A 189 -3.60 -4.41 -1.83
N VAL A 190 -3.64 -4.14 -0.52
CA VAL A 190 -2.48 -4.30 0.35
C VAL A 190 -1.96 -5.74 0.39
N HIS A 191 -2.83 -6.75 0.27
CA HIS A 191 -2.41 -8.17 0.31
C HIS A 191 -1.53 -8.55 -0.88
N LYS A 192 -1.85 -8.07 -2.10
CA LYS A 192 -0.99 -8.28 -3.28
C LYS A 192 0.38 -7.63 -3.07
N ALA A 193 0.41 -6.42 -2.50
CA ALA A 193 1.66 -5.73 -2.20
C ALA A 193 2.46 -6.44 -1.10
N LEU A 194 1.81 -6.97 -0.07
CA LEU A 194 2.43 -7.77 0.99
C LEU A 194 3.06 -9.04 0.43
N ALA A 195 2.33 -9.78 -0.42
CA ALA A 195 2.86 -10.99 -1.04
C ALA A 195 4.15 -10.72 -1.84
N VAL A 196 4.16 -9.63 -2.63
CA VAL A 196 5.34 -9.22 -3.41
C VAL A 196 6.50 -8.80 -2.49
N LEU A 197 6.26 -7.90 -1.54
CA LEU A 197 7.31 -7.41 -0.65
C LEU A 197 7.88 -8.52 0.26
N ALA A 198 7.03 -9.43 0.77
CA ALA A 198 7.47 -10.57 1.54
C ALA A 198 8.31 -11.54 0.70
N ALA A 199 7.93 -11.80 -0.56
CA ALA A 199 8.73 -12.64 -1.47
C ALA A 199 10.10 -12.00 -1.76
N ARG A 200 10.14 -10.68 -1.93
CA ARG A 200 11.40 -9.94 -2.08
C ARG A 200 12.25 -9.99 -0.81
N GLN A 201 11.64 -9.88 0.37
CA GLN A 201 12.33 -9.98 1.65
C GLN A 201 12.95 -11.36 1.84
N GLN A 202 12.21 -12.43 1.53
CA GLN A 202 12.71 -13.81 1.57
C GLN A 202 13.86 -14.05 0.58
N ALA A 203 13.83 -13.37 -0.58
CA ALA A 203 14.90 -13.39 -1.56
C ALA A 203 16.11 -12.48 -1.21
N GLY A 204 16.05 -11.72 -0.09
CA GLY A 204 17.10 -10.77 0.29
C GLY A 204 17.16 -9.51 -0.58
N LEU A 205 16.14 -9.25 -1.39
CA LEU A 205 16.04 -8.10 -2.32
C LEU A 205 15.26 -6.91 -1.73
N TYR A 206 14.79 -7.06 -0.49
CA TYR A 206 14.04 -6.04 0.22
C TYR A 206 14.34 -6.13 1.72
N ASP A 207 14.71 -5.01 2.32
CA ASP A 207 14.82 -4.85 3.76
C ASP A 207 13.79 -3.79 4.21
N PRO A 208 12.75 -4.20 4.96
CA PRO A 208 11.74 -3.26 5.47
C PRO A 208 12.34 -2.11 6.27
N LEU A 209 13.45 -2.33 6.98
CA LEU A 209 14.09 -1.30 7.81
C LEU A 209 14.93 -0.34 6.97
N ALA A 210 15.63 -0.83 5.95
CA ALA A 210 16.42 0.01 5.05
C ALA A 210 15.54 0.92 4.19
N ASP A 211 14.38 0.41 3.73
CA ASP A 211 13.46 1.16 2.86
C ASP A 211 12.57 2.16 3.64
N LEU A 212 12.62 2.13 4.98
CA LEU A 212 12.06 3.15 5.88
C LEU A 212 13.03 4.26 6.25
N ASN A 213 14.29 4.19 5.80
CA ASN A 213 15.07 5.40 5.65
C ASN A 213 14.46 6.21 4.50
N GLU A 214 13.20 6.67 4.68
CA GLU A 214 12.70 7.87 4.07
C GLU A 214 13.65 8.98 4.54
N ALA A 215 14.74 9.15 3.80
CA ALA A 215 15.57 10.32 3.93
C ALA A 215 14.64 11.52 3.73
N LEU A 216 14.72 12.48 4.64
CA LEU A 216 14.02 13.74 4.46
C LEU A 216 14.39 14.28 3.08
N SER A 217 13.40 14.78 2.35
CA SER A 217 13.71 15.59 1.16
C SER A 217 14.59 16.80 1.55
N SER A 218 15.32 17.37 0.61
CA SER A 218 16.11 18.60 0.86
C SER A 218 15.25 19.70 1.50
N ALA A 219 14.05 19.93 0.96
CA ALA A 219 13.09 20.88 1.50
C ALA A 219 12.68 20.56 2.95
N GLN A 220 12.49 19.28 3.28
CA GLN A 220 12.18 18.85 4.65
C GLN A 220 13.35 19.03 5.61
N TYR A 221 14.59 18.81 5.15
CA TYR A 221 15.80 19.10 5.93
C TYR A 221 15.90 20.60 6.26
N ASP A 222 15.64 21.48 5.29
CA ASP A 222 15.67 22.93 5.49
C ASP A 222 14.67 23.37 6.57
N VAL A 223 13.50 22.74 6.62
CA VAL A 223 12.48 23.02 7.66
C VAL A 223 12.95 22.56 9.03
N VAL A 224 13.56 21.38 9.14
CA VAL A 224 14.14 20.89 10.39
C VAL A 224 15.24 21.83 10.89
N GLU A 225 16.10 22.32 9.99
CA GLU A 225 17.15 23.28 10.33
C GLU A 225 16.58 24.61 10.84
N GLN A 226 15.62 25.21 10.11
CA GLN A 226 14.95 26.44 10.52
C GLN A 226 14.28 26.33 11.89
N LEU A 227 13.64 25.19 12.18
CA LEU A 227 13.05 24.91 13.49
C LEU A 227 14.09 24.81 14.60
N GLN A 228 15.23 24.15 14.33
CA GLN A 228 16.33 24.06 15.29
C GLN A 228 16.98 25.42 15.57
N ASP A 229 17.12 26.26 14.56
CA ASP A 229 17.69 27.60 14.69
C ASP A 229 16.79 28.50 15.51
N TRP A 230 15.48 28.49 15.22
CA TRP A 230 14.50 29.24 16.00
C TRP A 230 14.47 28.78 17.47
N LEU A 231 14.52 27.47 17.75
CA LEU A 231 14.58 26.97 19.12
C LEU A 231 15.87 27.36 19.84
N ARG A 232 17.01 27.34 19.15
CA ARG A 232 18.30 27.78 19.71
C ARG A 232 18.27 29.28 20.04
N GLU A 233 17.68 30.09 19.17
CA GLU A 233 17.48 31.52 19.40
C GLU A 233 16.57 31.77 20.61
N LEU A 234 15.41 31.09 20.69
CA LEU A 234 14.49 31.18 21.82
C LEU A 234 15.17 30.82 23.15
N VAL A 235 15.89 29.70 23.19
CA VAL A 235 16.58 29.26 24.42
C VAL A 235 17.75 30.17 24.76
N GLY A 236 18.49 30.67 23.77
CA GLY A 236 19.62 31.57 23.96
C GLY A 236 19.22 32.96 24.46
N GLN A 237 18.09 33.49 24.01
CA GLN A 237 17.54 34.77 24.47
C GLN A 237 16.84 34.65 25.83
N GLY A 238 16.27 33.49 26.14
CA GLY A 238 15.51 33.25 27.37
C GLY A 238 14.21 34.06 27.43
N SER A 239 13.48 33.95 28.55
CA SER A 239 12.19 34.65 28.72
C SER A 239 12.32 36.18 28.71
N ALA A 240 13.44 36.72 29.22
CA ALA A 240 13.69 38.16 29.22
C ALA A 240 13.92 38.75 27.81
N GLY A 241 14.37 37.93 26.86
CA GLY A 241 14.57 38.32 25.47
C GLY A 241 13.38 38.03 24.56
N LEU A 242 12.25 37.58 25.12
CA LEU A 242 11.07 37.22 24.35
C LEU A 242 10.52 38.45 23.62
N SER A 243 10.38 38.35 22.30
CA SER A 243 9.88 39.43 21.45
C SER A 243 8.75 38.96 20.54
N ARG A 244 7.89 39.89 20.15
CA ARG A 244 6.79 39.60 19.22
C ARG A 244 7.29 39.11 17.86
N ALA A 245 8.39 39.66 17.36
CA ALA A 245 9.00 39.22 16.10
C ALA A 245 9.49 37.77 16.15
N LEU A 246 10.01 37.32 17.31
CA LEU A 246 10.41 35.91 17.49
C LEU A 246 9.19 34.98 17.44
N LEU A 247 8.08 35.37 18.06
CA LEU A 247 6.84 34.59 18.05
C LEU A 247 6.18 34.54 16.68
N GLU A 248 6.11 35.67 15.96
CA GLU A 248 5.59 35.75 14.59
C GLU A 248 6.40 34.83 13.64
N ARG A 249 7.74 34.77 13.80
CA ARG A 249 8.58 33.83 13.05
C ARG A 249 8.26 32.37 13.39
N GLY A 250 8.01 32.06 14.66
CA GLY A 250 7.59 30.73 15.09
C GLY A 250 6.24 30.33 14.48
N GLU A 251 5.27 31.25 14.42
CA GLU A 251 3.97 31.02 13.80
C GLU A 251 4.09 30.75 12.28
N ALA A 252 4.98 31.45 11.59
CA ALA A 252 5.32 31.14 10.21
C ALA A 252 5.89 29.72 10.07
N LEU A 253 6.79 29.31 10.97
CA LEU A 253 7.37 27.97 10.98
C LEU A 253 6.34 26.86 11.25
N VAL A 254 5.27 27.11 12.02
CA VAL A 254 4.14 26.16 12.14
C VAL A 254 3.53 25.89 10.77
N THR A 255 3.34 26.93 9.96
CA THR A 255 2.73 26.81 8.63
C THR A 255 3.66 26.03 7.69
N VAL A 256 4.94 26.36 7.70
CA VAL A 256 5.97 25.66 6.92
C VAL A 256 6.06 24.18 7.33
N ALA A 257 6.05 23.88 8.63
CA ALA A 257 6.06 22.51 9.14
C ALA A 257 4.83 21.70 8.70
N LYS A 258 3.64 22.31 8.64
CA LYS A 258 2.44 21.65 8.10
C LYS A 258 2.57 21.35 6.61
N GLN A 259 3.15 22.27 5.84
CA GLN A 259 3.38 22.09 4.40
C GLN A 259 4.43 21.01 4.11
N ALA A 260 5.40 20.84 5.01
CA ALA A 260 6.43 19.81 4.93
C ALA A 260 6.00 18.43 5.47
N ASP A 261 4.71 18.24 5.76
CA ASP A 261 4.12 17.03 6.35
C ASP A 261 4.68 16.67 7.74
N PHE A 262 4.91 17.66 8.60
CA PHE A 262 5.27 17.47 10.01
C PHE A 262 4.14 17.83 11.00
N PRO A 263 3.00 17.11 10.98
CA PRO A 263 1.82 17.48 11.76
C PRO A 263 2.07 17.51 13.29
N LEU A 264 2.87 16.59 13.82
CA LEU A 264 3.20 16.55 15.25
C LEU A 264 4.11 17.71 15.65
N LEU A 265 5.15 18.01 14.86
CA LEU A 265 6.06 19.14 15.14
C LEU A 265 5.28 20.45 15.10
N ALA A 266 4.40 20.62 14.12
CA ALA A 266 3.53 21.79 14.03
C ALA A 266 2.62 21.92 15.26
N SER A 267 2.01 20.82 15.73
CA SER A 267 1.15 20.83 16.93
C SER A 267 1.93 21.16 18.20
N LEU A 268 3.12 20.58 18.39
CA LEU A 268 3.98 20.85 19.54
C LEU A 268 4.45 22.31 19.54
N LEU A 269 4.83 22.83 18.38
CA LEU A 269 5.25 24.22 18.21
C LEU A 269 4.09 25.20 18.46
N SER A 270 2.89 24.95 17.93
CA SER A 270 1.71 25.77 18.22
C SER A 270 1.42 25.83 19.72
N GLY A 271 1.42 24.68 20.41
CA GLY A 271 1.20 24.63 21.85
C GLY A 271 2.32 25.26 22.69
N LEU A 272 3.53 25.43 22.14
CA LEU A 272 4.60 26.21 22.77
C LEU A 272 4.37 27.72 22.56
N LEU A 273 4.06 28.12 21.32
CA LEU A 273 3.83 29.53 20.96
C LEU A 273 2.65 30.15 21.71
N GLU A 274 1.56 29.41 21.93
CA GLU A 274 0.45 29.86 22.76
C GLU A 274 0.91 30.29 24.16
N ARG A 275 1.77 29.49 24.80
CA ARG A 275 2.29 29.77 26.14
C ARG A 275 3.25 30.95 26.18
N LEU A 276 4.12 31.04 25.17
CA LEU A 276 5.03 32.17 25.06
C LEU A 276 4.28 33.47 24.76
N ASN A 277 3.22 33.42 23.95
CA ASN A 277 2.34 34.57 23.71
C ASN A 277 1.63 35.03 24.99
N ASP A 278 1.20 34.10 25.85
CA ASP A 278 0.61 34.45 27.15
C ASP A 278 1.61 35.06 28.13
N GLU A 279 2.85 34.57 28.14
CA GLU A 279 3.95 35.15 28.92
C GLU A 279 4.27 36.58 28.43
N LEU A 280 4.41 36.77 27.11
CA LEU A 280 4.69 38.08 26.52
C LEU A 280 3.57 39.09 26.79
N ALA A 281 2.32 38.62 26.81
CA ALA A 281 1.15 39.44 27.12
C ALA A 281 0.95 39.69 28.62
N GLY A 282 1.81 39.15 29.50
CA GLY A 282 1.68 39.25 30.95
C GLY A 282 0.44 38.55 31.51
N ARG A 283 -0.14 37.61 30.77
CA ARG A 283 -1.39 36.90 31.13
C ARG A 283 -1.16 35.66 31.98
N SER A 284 0.05 35.14 32.00
CA SER A 284 0.46 33.95 32.72
C SER A 284 1.89 34.14 33.21
N PHE A 285 2.26 33.46 34.30
CA PHE A 285 3.66 33.28 34.69
C PHE A 285 4.15 31.93 34.15
N LEU A 286 5.15 31.96 33.27
CA LEU A 286 5.73 30.77 32.67
C LEU A 286 6.69 30.09 33.64
N GLN A 287 6.27 28.95 34.18
CA GLN A 287 7.15 28.12 34.99
C GLN A 287 8.19 27.40 34.10
N MET A 288 9.46 27.51 34.47
CA MET A 288 10.57 26.91 33.69
C MET A 288 10.43 25.39 33.50
N GLU A 289 9.86 24.68 34.47
CA GLU A 289 9.62 23.24 34.38
C GLU A 289 8.58 22.90 33.29
N GLN A 290 7.52 23.71 33.19
CA GLN A 290 6.48 23.56 32.15
C GLN A 290 7.00 23.95 30.76
N LEU A 291 7.89 24.94 30.67
CA LEU A 291 8.56 25.27 29.41
C LEU A 291 9.48 24.12 28.96
N ARG A 292 10.24 23.54 29.90
CA ARG A 292 11.13 22.40 29.63
C ARG A 292 10.39 21.17 29.12
N SER A 293 9.24 20.83 29.72
CA SER A 293 8.44 19.67 29.30
C SER A 293 7.85 19.81 27.89
N ARG A 294 7.72 21.05 27.39
CA ARG A 294 7.29 21.34 26.00
C ARG A 294 8.45 21.42 25.02
N LEU A 295 9.57 22.00 25.43
CA LEU A 295 10.78 22.13 24.60
C LEU A 295 11.46 20.78 24.33
N ALA A 296 11.55 19.92 25.34
CA ALA A 296 12.32 18.68 25.25
C ALA A 296 11.79 17.69 24.21
N PRO A 297 10.47 17.41 24.11
CA PRO A 297 9.94 16.53 23.06
C PRO A 297 10.16 17.09 21.65
N LEU A 298 10.00 18.40 21.47
CA LEU A 298 10.21 19.07 20.19
C LEU A 298 11.67 18.96 19.75
N TRP A 299 12.61 19.28 20.66
CA TRP A 299 14.05 19.18 20.38
C TRP A 299 14.51 17.74 20.12
N GLY A 300 14.04 16.78 20.93
CA GLY A 300 14.38 15.36 20.77
C GLY A 300 14.00 14.83 19.38
N ARG A 301 12.82 15.21 18.89
CA ARG A 301 12.33 14.82 17.55
C ARG A 301 13.15 15.48 16.44
N LEU A 302 13.43 16.77 16.53
CA LEU A 302 14.28 17.45 15.55
C LEU A 302 15.69 16.85 15.50
N LYS A 303 16.25 16.43 16.64
CA LYS A 303 17.53 15.73 16.69
C LYS A 303 17.45 14.34 16.04
N ALA A 304 16.38 13.58 16.31
CA ALA A 304 16.15 12.28 15.71
C ALA A 304 16.00 12.35 14.18
N LEU A 305 15.31 13.38 13.67
CA LEU A 305 15.13 13.64 12.24
C LEU A 305 16.45 13.94 11.50
N ARG A 306 17.52 14.32 12.21
CA ARG A 306 18.85 14.56 11.62
C ARG A 306 19.78 13.35 11.64
N GLN A 307 19.34 12.21 12.19
CA GLN A 307 20.16 11.02 12.26
C GLN A 307 20.05 10.22 10.96
N THR A 308 21.15 9.56 10.60
CA THR A 308 21.18 8.61 9.50
C THR A 308 21.88 7.34 10.01
N PRO A 309 21.17 6.20 10.11
CA PRO A 309 19.73 6.01 9.85
C PRO A 309 18.83 6.74 10.86
N LEU A 310 17.54 6.88 10.55
CA LEU A 310 16.57 7.40 11.51
C LEU A 310 16.42 6.41 12.69
N PRO A 311 16.30 6.88 13.95
CA PRO A 311 16.24 6.00 15.12
C PRO A 311 14.88 5.29 15.28
N GLN A 312 13.86 5.75 14.56
CA GLN A 312 12.52 5.16 14.47
C GLN A 312 11.88 5.62 13.15
N SER A 313 10.71 5.09 12.77
CA SER A 313 10.07 5.45 11.51
C SER A 313 9.80 6.96 11.39
N LEU A 314 9.89 7.50 10.17
CA LEU A 314 9.64 8.93 9.91
C LEU A 314 8.26 9.33 10.45
N GLN A 315 7.23 8.51 10.23
CA GLN A 315 5.87 8.74 10.74
C GLN A 315 5.78 8.79 12.27
N ALA A 316 6.53 7.94 12.98
CA ALA A 316 6.57 8.02 14.45
C ALA A 316 7.26 9.32 14.92
N LEU A 317 8.17 9.90 14.12
CA LEU A 317 8.83 11.17 14.41
C LEU A 317 7.94 12.38 14.09
N VAL A 318 7.27 12.37 12.94
CA VAL A 318 6.54 13.53 12.39
C VAL A 318 5.03 13.51 12.66
N GLY A 319 4.48 12.36 13.05
CA GLY A 319 3.05 12.13 13.26
C GLY A 319 2.26 11.89 11.97
N THR A 320 0.97 11.59 12.12
CA THR A 320 0.04 11.38 11.00
C THR A 320 -1.04 12.46 10.97
N HIS A 321 -1.45 12.87 9.77
CA HIS A 321 -2.60 13.77 9.63
C HIS A 321 -3.89 13.03 10.04
N LYS A 322 -4.66 13.60 10.99
CA LYS A 322 -5.93 13.05 11.49
C LYS A 322 -7.09 13.10 10.46
N ARG A 323 -6.83 12.83 9.18
CA ARG A 323 -7.80 12.97 8.08
C ARG A 323 -8.61 11.72 7.79
N HIS A 324 -8.29 10.58 8.39
CA HIS A 324 -9.05 9.34 8.18
C HIS A 324 -9.45 8.74 9.53
N TYR A 325 -10.57 9.22 10.08
CA TYR A 325 -11.30 8.42 11.05
C TYR A 325 -11.98 7.29 10.30
N ARG A 326 -11.50 6.07 10.48
CA ARG A 326 -12.24 4.87 10.07
C ARG A 326 -13.14 4.48 11.23
N LEU A 327 -14.42 4.24 10.96
CA LEU A 327 -15.32 3.61 11.92
C LEU A 327 -14.83 2.18 12.18
N VAL A 328 -14.32 1.93 13.38
CA VAL A 328 -14.07 0.59 13.90
C VAL A 328 -15.26 0.27 14.80
N GLN A 329 -15.99 -0.80 14.48
CA GLN A 329 -17.30 -1.06 15.11
C GLN A 329 -17.16 -1.47 16.57
N GLU A 330 -16.19 -2.32 16.90
CA GLU A 330 -15.85 -2.72 18.26
C GLU A 330 -14.33 -2.66 18.44
N LEU A 331 -13.89 -1.90 19.44
CA LEU A 331 -12.49 -1.76 19.80
C LEU A 331 -12.35 -2.21 21.25
N GLU A 332 -11.74 -3.37 21.46
CA GLU A 332 -11.38 -3.81 22.80
C GLU A 332 -10.10 -3.07 23.23
N LEU A 333 -10.22 -2.28 24.29
CA LEU A 333 -9.13 -1.45 24.80
C LEU A 333 -8.79 -1.85 26.23
N LEU A 334 -7.55 -2.29 26.43
CA LEU A 334 -6.98 -2.47 27.76
C LEU A 334 -6.38 -1.14 28.22
N VAL A 335 -7.00 -0.52 29.21
CA VAL A 335 -6.45 0.71 29.82
C VAL A 335 -5.24 0.32 30.66
N ILE A 336 -4.06 0.77 30.24
CA ILE A 336 -2.80 0.48 30.95
C ILE A 336 -2.41 1.65 31.85
N GLY A 337 -2.80 2.87 31.49
CA GLY A 337 -2.50 4.06 32.28
C GLY A 337 -3.46 5.20 32.02
N ALA A 338 -3.44 6.17 32.93
CA ALA A 338 -4.19 7.40 32.79
C ALA A 338 -3.30 8.58 33.23
N GLU A 339 -3.20 9.60 32.39
CA GLU A 339 -2.56 10.87 32.71
C GLU A 339 -3.64 11.93 32.96
N ALA A 340 -3.69 12.44 34.18
CA ALA A 340 -4.54 13.57 34.51
C ALA A 340 -3.89 14.87 34.01
N TRP A 341 -4.67 15.69 33.31
CA TRP A 341 -4.21 16.98 32.84
C TRP A 341 -5.18 18.09 33.23
N GLN A 342 -4.64 19.30 33.38
CA GLN A 342 -5.41 20.52 33.57
C GLN A 342 -4.90 21.58 32.59
N SER A 343 -5.82 22.22 31.86
CA SER A 343 -5.50 23.29 30.93
C SER A 343 -5.31 24.63 31.66
N ALA A 344 -4.71 25.61 30.97
CA ALA A 344 -4.56 26.97 31.49
C ALA A 344 -5.92 27.63 31.82
N ALA A 345 -6.95 27.27 31.05
CA ALA A 345 -8.31 27.78 31.19
C ALA A 345 -9.12 27.03 32.27
N GLY A 346 -8.50 26.12 33.02
CA GLY A 346 -9.13 25.42 34.16
C GLY A 346 -9.85 24.11 33.81
N PHE A 347 -9.90 23.71 32.54
CA PHE A 347 -10.44 22.40 32.15
C PHE A 347 -9.56 21.27 32.70
N CYS A 348 -10.15 20.24 33.28
CA CYS A 348 -9.46 19.03 33.69
C CYS A 348 -9.96 17.83 32.88
N GLY A 349 -9.08 16.85 32.67
CA GLY A 349 -9.39 15.65 31.93
C GLY A 349 -8.40 14.52 32.21
N LEU A 350 -8.71 13.36 31.65
CA LEU A 350 -7.86 12.18 31.67
C LEU A 350 -7.52 11.82 30.23
N SER A 351 -6.22 11.64 29.96
CA SER A 351 -5.74 10.94 28.78
C SER A 351 -5.54 9.49 29.17
N LEU A 352 -6.34 8.59 28.59
CA LEU A 352 -6.17 7.15 28.79
C LEU A 352 -5.16 6.62 27.78
N HIS A 353 -4.18 5.87 28.27
CA HIS A 353 -3.25 5.10 27.46
C HIS A 353 -3.79 3.67 27.38
N CYS A 354 -4.26 3.29 26.19
CA CYS A 354 -4.99 2.06 25.98
C CYS A 354 -4.26 1.20 24.96
N TYR A 355 -4.06 -0.07 25.25
CA TYR A 355 -3.57 -1.04 24.27
C TYR A 355 -4.76 -1.76 23.64
N ALA A 356 -4.78 -1.86 22.32
CA ALA A 356 -5.78 -2.61 21.56
C ALA A 356 -5.23 -4.01 21.24
N PRO A 357 -5.63 -5.08 21.96
CA PRO A 357 -5.01 -6.40 21.80
C PRO A 357 -5.21 -6.99 20.41
N ALA A 358 -6.37 -6.69 19.79
CA ALA A 358 -6.73 -7.20 18.48
C ALA A 358 -5.90 -6.60 17.33
N SER A 359 -5.38 -5.37 17.49
CA SER A 359 -4.56 -4.71 16.46
C SER A 359 -3.08 -4.58 16.85
N GLY A 360 -2.71 -4.86 18.10
CA GLY A 360 -1.34 -4.68 18.59
C GLY A 360 -0.91 -3.22 18.70
N GLU A 361 -1.86 -2.28 18.70
CA GLU A 361 -1.62 -0.84 18.69
C GLU A 361 -1.79 -0.22 20.10
N TRP A 362 -1.08 0.89 20.35
CA TRP A 362 -1.09 1.69 21.59
C TRP A 362 -1.89 2.99 21.45
#